data_AF-A0A969L529-F1
#
_entry.id   AF-A0A969L529-F1
#
_cell.length_a   1.000
_cell.length_b   1.000
_cell.length_c   1.000
_cell.angle_alpha   90.00
_cell.angle_beta   90.00
_cell.angle_gamma   90.00
#
_symmetry.space_group_name_H-M   'P 1'
#
loop_
_entity.id
_entity.type
_entity.pdbx_description
1 polymer ?
#
loop_
_entity_poly.entity_id
_entity_poly.type
_entity_poly.pdbx_seq_one_letter_code
_entity_poly.pdbx_strand_id
1 'polypeptide(L)'
;MEGQQVTVLGDGEALGTYIVASGSITLNNTASTVHVGLPYLSDLETLNIEVPLPDGTAQGRRIKISQVTFRLLNSRGGYIGPDEDRIYEAFTTQNLSSAIQIAEPTGPSNARLFNVDVRRSLGAGYEGGGRVFFRQVDPLPVTIGAIIPEVTIPNPTVKV
;
A
#
# COMPACT_ATOMS: atom_id res chain seq x y z
N MET A 1 15.73 -23.57 -7.95
CA MET A 1 14.52 -23.07 -7.26
C MET A 1 13.79 -24.18 -6.50
N GLU A 2 14.27 -25.43 -6.46
CA GLU A 2 13.62 -26.50 -5.68
C GLU A 2 13.45 -26.11 -4.20
N GLY A 3 12.27 -26.38 -3.64
CA GLY A 3 11.90 -26.05 -2.27
C GLY A 3 11.69 -24.55 -2.00
N GLN A 4 11.87 -23.68 -2.98
CA GLN A 4 11.67 -22.24 -2.81
C GLN A 4 10.21 -21.86 -3.01
N GLN A 5 9.81 -20.84 -2.26
CA GLN A 5 8.56 -20.14 -2.46
C GLN A 5 8.68 -19.21 -3.67
N VAL A 6 7.74 -19.31 -4.59
CA VAL A 6 7.67 -18.50 -5.81
C VAL A 6 6.29 -17.87 -5.96
N THR A 7 6.24 -16.64 -6.44
CA THR A 7 4.99 -15.95 -6.80
C THR A 7 4.80 -16.02 -8.30
N VAL A 8 3.55 -16.22 -8.71
CA VAL A 8 3.17 -16.39 -10.12
C VAL A 8 2.27 -15.26 -10.59
N LEU A 9 2.63 -14.66 -11.71
CA LEU A 9 1.80 -13.73 -12.46
C LEU A 9 1.38 -14.39 -13.78
N GLY A 10 0.08 -14.67 -13.93
CA GLY A 10 -0.50 -15.30 -15.11
C GLY A 10 -1.44 -14.35 -15.83
N ASP A 11 -1.19 -14.05 -17.10
CA ASP A 11 -2.01 -13.15 -17.93
C ASP A 11 -2.36 -11.79 -17.28
N GLY A 12 -1.46 -11.28 -16.44
CA GLY A 12 -1.63 -10.02 -15.72
C GLY A 12 -2.40 -10.14 -14.39
N GLU A 13 -2.73 -11.34 -13.92
CA GLU A 13 -3.32 -11.62 -12.61
C GLU A 13 -2.30 -12.30 -11.68
N ALA A 14 -2.27 -11.88 -10.41
CA ALA A 14 -1.45 -12.55 -9.40
C ALA A 14 -2.15 -13.86 -9.00
N LEU A 15 -1.56 -15.00 -9.39
CA LEU A 15 -2.13 -16.33 -9.14
C LEU A 15 -1.75 -16.88 -7.76
N GLY A 16 -1.08 -16.07 -6.94
CA GLY A 16 -0.63 -16.44 -5.60
C GLY A 16 0.78 -17.05 -5.58
N THR A 17 1.04 -17.76 -4.49
CA THR A 17 2.37 -18.23 -4.12
C THR A 17 2.40 -19.76 -4.04
N TYR A 18 3.44 -20.36 -4.57
CA TYR A 18 3.60 -21.80 -4.73
C TYR A 18 4.98 -22.25 -4.20
N ILE A 19 5.10 -23.52 -3.81
CA ILE A 19 6.39 -24.15 -3.51
C ILE A 19 6.81 -24.97 -4.71
N VAL A 20 8.03 -24.76 -5.21
CA VAL A 20 8.58 -25.58 -6.29
C VAL A 20 8.89 -26.97 -5.74
N ALA A 21 8.26 -27.99 -6.34
CA ALA A 21 8.48 -29.39 -6.01
C ALA A 21 8.78 -30.19 -7.27
N SER A 22 9.85 -30.98 -7.22
CA SER A 22 10.33 -31.77 -8.37
C SER A 22 10.55 -30.92 -9.63
N GLY A 23 11.06 -29.71 -9.48
CA GLY A 23 11.32 -28.78 -10.58
C GLY A 23 10.06 -28.19 -11.22
N SER A 24 8.88 -28.31 -10.59
CA SER A 24 7.61 -27.86 -11.16
C SER A 24 6.69 -27.20 -10.13
N ILE A 25 5.68 -26.49 -10.62
CA ILE A 25 4.53 -25.99 -9.85
C ILE A 25 3.26 -26.32 -10.63
N THR A 26 2.16 -26.57 -9.92
CA THR A 26 0.84 -26.78 -10.53
C THR A 26 -0.02 -25.56 -10.29
N LEU A 27 -0.43 -24.90 -11.37
CA LEU A 27 -1.31 -23.73 -11.30
C LEU A 27 -2.76 -24.17 -11.13
N ASN A 28 -3.52 -23.48 -10.28
CA ASN A 28 -4.95 -23.75 -10.09
C ASN A 28 -5.77 -23.27 -11.30
N ASN A 29 -5.28 -22.24 -12.00
CA ASN A 29 -5.94 -21.63 -13.14
C ASN A 29 -5.07 -21.78 -14.39
N THR A 30 -5.71 -21.98 -15.55
CA THR A 30 -5.02 -21.98 -16.85
C THR A 30 -4.62 -20.54 -17.20
N ALA A 31 -3.38 -20.35 -17.64
CA ALA A 31 -2.87 -19.08 -18.13
C ALA A 31 -2.03 -19.28 -19.40
N SER A 32 -2.02 -18.30 -20.29
CA SER A 32 -1.26 -18.36 -21.56
C SER A 32 0.17 -17.88 -21.39
N THR A 33 0.34 -16.73 -20.71
CA THR A 33 1.65 -16.17 -20.36
C THR A 33 1.84 -16.22 -18.87
N VAL A 34 2.92 -16.89 -18.43
CA VAL A 34 3.21 -17.10 -17.02
C VAL A 34 4.60 -16.57 -16.70
N HIS A 35 4.69 -15.68 -15.71
CA HIS A 35 5.94 -15.25 -15.11
C HIS A 35 6.03 -15.85 -13.71
N VAL A 36 7.15 -16.53 -13.43
CA VAL A 36 7.43 -17.14 -12.13
C VAL A 36 8.69 -16.50 -11.58
N GLY A 37 8.62 -15.99 -10.36
CA GLY A 37 9.74 -15.33 -9.70
C GLY A 37 9.70 -15.52 -8.20
N LEU A 38 10.79 -15.12 -7.53
CA LEU A 38 10.80 -15.07 -6.08
C LEU A 38 9.89 -13.94 -5.58
N PRO A 39 9.16 -14.14 -4.48
CA PRO A 39 8.38 -13.09 -3.86
C PRO A 39 9.30 -11.94 -3.42
N TYR A 40 8.77 -10.72 -3.48
CA TYR A 40 9.42 -9.55 -2.93
C TYR A 40 8.36 -8.68 -2.24
N LEU A 41 8.80 -7.94 -1.22
CA LEU A 41 8.00 -6.92 -0.56
C LEU A 41 8.51 -5.56 -1.02
N SER A 42 7.62 -4.77 -1.61
CA SER A 42 7.88 -3.38 -1.97
C SER A 42 7.35 -2.48 -0.88
N ASP A 43 8.25 -2.02 -0.03
CA ASP A 43 7.91 -1.18 1.12
C ASP A 43 8.29 0.27 0.89
N LEU A 44 7.41 1.16 1.31
CA LEU A 44 7.62 2.58 1.37
C LEU A 44 7.15 3.09 2.73
N GLU A 45 8.04 3.81 3.43
CA GLU A 45 7.71 4.56 4.63
C GLU A 45 8.01 6.03 4.38
N THR A 46 7.07 6.92 4.70
CA THR A 46 7.34 8.36 4.59
C THR A 46 8.28 8.83 5.68
N LEU A 47 8.95 9.95 5.43
CA LEU A 47 9.62 10.68 6.49
C LEU A 47 8.62 11.20 7.52
N ASN A 48 9.13 11.60 8.69
CA ASN A 48 8.32 12.27 9.70
C ASN A 48 7.68 13.53 9.11
N ILE A 49 6.44 13.79 9.49
CA ILE A 49 5.74 15.01 9.09
C ILE A 49 6.37 16.21 9.77
N GLU A 50 6.76 17.18 8.95
CA GLU A 50 7.20 18.49 9.39
C GLU A 50 6.24 19.55 8.87
N VAL A 51 5.66 20.32 9.79
CA VAL A 51 4.80 21.45 9.49
C VAL A 51 5.21 22.63 10.37
N PRO A 52 5.18 23.87 9.84
CA PRO A 52 5.45 25.04 10.67
C PRO A 52 4.32 25.21 11.69
N LEU A 53 4.70 25.36 12.96
CA LEU A 53 3.77 25.64 14.05
C LEU A 53 3.99 27.08 14.55
N PRO A 54 2.96 27.72 15.15
CA PRO A 54 3.09 29.06 15.71
C PRO A 54 4.23 29.21 16.74
N ASP A 55 4.61 28.10 17.37
CA ASP A 55 5.60 28.00 18.43
C ASP A 55 6.86 27.20 18.01
N GLY A 56 7.11 27.05 16.71
CA GLY A 56 8.35 26.49 16.16
C GLY A 56 8.14 25.24 15.29
N THR A 57 9.02 24.26 15.47
CA THR A 57 9.06 23.02 14.66
C THR A 57 8.09 21.96 15.18
N ALA A 58 7.63 21.08 14.29
CA ALA A 58 6.88 19.89 14.68
C ALA A 58 7.79 18.79 15.27
N GLN A 59 9.10 18.91 15.10
CA GLN A 59 10.09 18.00 15.66
C GLN A 59 9.93 17.82 17.17
N GLY A 60 9.96 16.56 17.62
CA GLY A 60 9.79 16.18 19.02
C GLY A 60 8.34 16.19 19.52
N ARG A 61 7.38 16.68 18.73
CA ARG A 61 5.95 16.59 19.07
C ARG A 61 5.38 15.22 18.74
N ARG A 62 4.34 14.86 19.48
CA ARG A 62 3.52 13.71 19.12
C ARG A 62 2.54 14.13 18.04
N ILE A 63 2.58 13.42 16.93
CA ILE A 63 1.75 13.69 15.75
C ILE A 63 0.79 12.52 15.60
N LYS A 64 -0.48 12.82 15.37
CA LYS A 64 -1.49 11.82 15.04
C LYS A 64 -1.87 11.96 13.58
N ILE A 65 -1.79 10.86 12.83
CA ILE A 65 -2.38 10.76 11.49
C ILE A 65 -3.69 9.98 11.63
N SER A 66 -4.83 10.67 11.55
CA SER A 66 -6.14 10.02 11.68
C SER A 66 -6.46 9.20 10.43
N GLN A 67 -6.19 9.79 9.26
CA GLN A 67 -6.50 9.23 7.96
C GLN A 67 -5.42 9.62 6.96
N VAL A 68 -5.31 8.86 5.87
CA VAL A 68 -4.45 9.18 4.75
C VAL A 68 -5.17 8.89 3.44
N THR A 69 -4.94 9.73 2.44
CA THR A 69 -5.32 9.48 1.05
C THR A 69 -4.07 9.20 0.22
N PHE A 70 -4.04 8.05 -0.44
CA PHE A 70 -3.05 7.74 -1.48
C PHE A 70 -3.67 7.98 -2.84
N ARG A 71 -3.00 8.80 -3.67
CA ARG A 71 -3.32 8.91 -5.09
C ARG A 71 -2.48 7.92 -5.87
N LEU A 72 -3.13 6.96 -6.50
CA LEU A 72 -2.50 5.88 -7.25
C LEU A 72 -2.81 6.02 -8.74
N LEU A 73 -1.81 5.78 -9.58
CA LEU A 73 -1.89 5.86 -11.03
C LEU A 73 -1.53 4.50 -11.63
N ASN A 74 -2.33 3.99 -12.56
CA ASN A 74 -2.14 2.70 -13.22
C ASN A 74 -1.67 1.60 -12.25
N SER A 75 -2.34 1.51 -11.10
CA SER A 75 -1.93 0.66 -9.98
C SER A 75 -2.97 -0.40 -9.67
N ARG A 76 -2.55 -1.47 -8.98
CA ARG A 76 -3.47 -2.47 -8.42
C ARG A 76 -2.95 -3.04 -7.11
N GLY A 77 -3.86 -3.17 -6.13
CA GLY A 77 -3.54 -3.77 -4.84
C GLY A 77 -2.79 -2.81 -3.92
N GLY A 78 -1.96 -3.41 -3.07
CA GLY A 78 -1.20 -2.70 -2.04
C GLY A 78 -1.92 -2.62 -0.70
N TYR A 79 -1.16 -2.25 0.33
CA TYR A 79 -1.58 -2.13 1.71
C TYR A 79 -1.09 -0.80 2.26
N ILE A 80 -1.88 -0.16 3.12
CA ILE A 80 -1.63 1.16 3.71
C ILE A 80 -1.76 1.05 5.22
N GLY A 81 -0.82 1.63 5.98
CA GLY A 81 -0.82 1.59 7.45
C GLY A 81 -0.01 2.73 8.06
N PRO A 82 -0.05 2.91 9.40
CA PRO A 82 0.94 3.73 10.10
C PRO A 82 2.35 3.11 10.11
N ASP A 83 2.47 1.78 10.04
CA ASP A 83 3.73 1.03 9.99
C ASP A 83 3.53 -0.33 9.30
N GLU A 84 4.58 -1.15 9.26
CA GLU A 84 4.56 -2.46 8.60
C GLU A 84 3.71 -3.55 9.28
N ASP A 85 3.45 -3.41 10.58
CA ASP A 85 2.70 -4.37 11.38
C ASP A 85 1.19 -4.07 11.38
N ARG A 86 0.83 -2.81 11.13
CA ARG A 86 -0.56 -2.31 11.17
C ARG A 86 -1.00 -1.84 9.79
N ILE A 87 -1.04 -2.74 8.83
CA ILE A 87 -1.45 -2.42 7.46
C ILE A 87 -2.87 -2.87 7.14
N TYR A 88 -3.54 -2.10 6.28
CA TYR A 88 -4.89 -2.37 5.79
C TYR A 88 -4.87 -2.44 4.26
N GLU A 89 -5.62 -3.37 3.68
CA GLU A 89 -5.74 -3.50 2.23
C GLU A 89 -6.12 -2.15 1.60
N ALA A 90 -5.34 -1.67 0.63
CA ALA A 90 -5.59 -0.40 -0.04
C ALA A 90 -6.87 -0.50 -0.86
N PHE A 91 -6.94 -1.45 -1.80
CA PHE A 91 -8.12 -1.80 -2.59
C PHE A 91 -7.85 -3.08 -3.40
N THR A 92 -8.90 -3.70 -3.92
CA THR A 92 -8.82 -4.79 -4.91
C THR A 92 -9.74 -4.51 -6.09
N THR A 93 -9.66 -5.34 -7.13
CA THR A 93 -10.62 -5.32 -8.25
C THR A 93 -12.05 -5.62 -7.81
N GLN A 94 -12.22 -6.39 -6.73
CA GLN A 94 -13.52 -6.78 -6.16
C GLN A 94 -14.01 -5.76 -5.11
N ASN A 95 -13.09 -5.05 -4.46
CA ASN A 95 -13.39 -4.15 -3.36
C ASN A 95 -12.69 -2.80 -3.52
N LEU A 96 -13.49 -1.81 -3.91
CA LEU A 96 -13.11 -0.40 -4.06
C LEU A 96 -13.76 0.49 -3.00
N SER A 97 -14.19 -0.07 -1.86
CA SER A 97 -14.87 0.70 -0.79
C SER A 97 -14.03 1.83 -0.20
N SER A 98 -12.71 1.74 -0.32
CA SER A 98 -11.70 2.77 0.00
C SER A 98 -11.69 3.97 -0.94
N ALA A 99 -12.16 3.76 -2.17
CA ALA A 99 -11.97 4.70 -3.25
C ALA A 99 -12.88 5.89 -3.00
N ILE A 100 -12.28 7.06 -2.85
CA ILE A 100 -13.02 8.33 -2.78
C ILE A 100 -13.16 8.98 -4.15
N GLN A 101 -12.26 8.64 -5.08
CA GLN A 101 -12.33 9.03 -6.48
C GLN A 101 -11.72 7.91 -7.33
N ILE A 102 -12.35 7.57 -8.44
CA ILE A 102 -11.87 6.55 -9.37
C ILE A 102 -12.19 6.95 -10.80
N ALA A 103 -11.24 6.77 -11.71
CA ALA A 103 -11.47 6.87 -13.14
C ALA A 103 -11.78 5.50 -13.75
N GLU A 104 -12.23 5.47 -15.01
CA GLU A 104 -12.39 4.23 -15.75
C GLU A 104 -11.08 3.42 -15.73
N PRO A 105 -11.11 2.13 -15.35
CA PRO A 105 -9.93 1.29 -15.32
C PRO A 105 -9.31 1.12 -16.71
N THR A 106 -7.99 1.04 -16.78
CA THR A 106 -7.24 0.80 -18.02
C THR A 106 -6.82 -0.67 -18.13
N GLY A 107 -6.57 -1.14 -19.35
CA GLY A 107 -6.13 -2.51 -19.62
C GLY A 107 -7.26 -3.54 -19.81
N PRO A 108 -6.92 -4.81 -20.08
CA PRO A 108 -7.90 -5.87 -20.27
C PRO A 108 -8.58 -6.27 -18.96
N SER A 109 -9.72 -6.96 -19.03
CA SER A 109 -10.56 -7.28 -17.87
C SER A 109 -9.85 -8.03 -16.74
N ASN A 110 -8.90 -8.91 -17.08
CA ASN A 110 -8.08 -9.69 -16.15
C ASN A 110 -6.84 -8.94 -15.61
N ALA A 111 -6.42 -7.85 -16.26
CA ALA A 111 -5.25 -7.06 -15.89
C ALA A 111 -5.57 -5.57 -15.72
N ARG A 112 -6.78 -5.27 -15.22
CA ARG A 112 -7.21 -3.88 -15.01
C ARG A 112 -6.30 -3.15 -14.03
N LEU A 113 -5.91 -1.93 -14.42
CA LEU A 113 -5.18 -0.99 -13.59
C LEU A 113 -6.07 0.22 -13.29
N PHE A 114 -5.87 0.80 -12.11
CA PHE A 114 -6.74 1.84 -11.59
C PHE A 114 -6.00 3.15 -11.40
N ASN A 115 -6.69 4.24 -11.75
CA ASN A 115 -6.35 5.60 -11.36
C ASN A 115 -7.35 5.99 -10.27
N VAL A 116 -6.88 5.98 -9.02
CA VAL A 116 -7.77 5.98 -7.84
C VAL A 116 -7.14 6.75 -6.68
N ASP A 117 -7.97 7.53 -5.99
CA ASP A 117 -7.64 8.09 -4.67
C ASP A 117 -8.24 7.16 -3.61
N VAL A 118 -7.36 6.53 -2.82
CA VAL A 118 -7.71 5.56 -1.77
C VAL A 118 -7.58 6.23 -0.41
N ARG A 119 -8.68 6.33 0.33
CA ARG A 119 -8.69 6.89 1.69
C ARG A 119 -8.76 5.77 2.73
N ARG A 120 -7.85 5.80 3.70
CA ARG A 120 -7.80 4.84 4.81
C ARG A 120 -7.70 5.52 6.15
N SER A 121 -8.44 5.00 7.12
CA SER A 121 -8.27 5.33 8.53
C SER A 121 -7.13 4.49 9.09
N LEU A 122 -6.16 5.14 9.72
CA LEU A 122 -4.95 4.46 10.19
C LEU A 122 -5.07 3.96 11.63
N GLY A 123 -6.13 4.31 12.34
CA GLY A 123 -6.30 3.96 13.76
C GLY A 123 -5.15 4.43 14.65
N ALA A 124 -4.25 5.26 14.13
CA ALA A 124 -2.98 5.56 14.76
C ALA A 124 -3.19 6.45 15.98
N GLY A 125 -2.44 6.13 17.05
CA GLY A 125 -2.37 6.97 18.23
C GLY A 125 -1.55 8.22 17.98
N TYR A 126 -1.24 8.94 19.06
CA TYR A 126 -0.23 9.99 19.03
C TYR A 126 1.15 9.34 19.04
N GLU A 127 1.78 9.28 17.87
CA GLU A 127 3.08 8.62 17.67
C GLU A 127 4.19 9.63 17.43
N GLY A 128 5.44 9.18 17.58
CA GLY A 128 6.60 10.00 17.29
C GLY A 128 6.75 10.17 15.78
N GLY A 129 6.59 11.41 15.29
CA GLY A 129 6.92 11.78 13.91
C GLY A 129 5.81 11.61 12.87
N GLY A 130 4.72 10.90 13.15
CA GLY A 130 3.57 10.79 12.25
C GLY A 130 3.96 10.33 10.84
N ARG A 131 4.20 9.02 10.66
CA ARG A 131 4.58 8.43 9.38
C ARG A 131 3.44 7.63 8.78
N VAL A 132 3.54 7.40 7.47
CA VAL A 132 2.63 6.52 6.74
C VAL A 132 3.44 5.48 5.98
N PHE A 133 2.91 4.27 5.94
CA PHE A 133 3.51 3.11 5.32
C PHE A 133 2.64 2.60 4.17
N PHE A 134 3.30 2.15 3.10
CA PHE A 134 2.69 1.44 1.98
C PHE A 134 3.50 0.18 1.68
N ARG A 135 2.82 -0.94 1.45
CA ARG A 135 3.43 -2.21 1.04
C ARG A 135 2.71 -2.80 -0.16
N GLN A 136 3.47 -3.19 -1.18
CA GLN A 136 3.01 -4.03 -2.27
C GLN A 136 3.64 -5.42 -2.15
N VAL A 137 2.79 -6.44 -2.08
CA VAL A 137 3.20 -7.85 -1.95
C VAL A 137 3.10 -8.60 -3.28
N ASP A 138 2.17 -8.16 -4.14
CA ASP A 138 1.95 -8.79 -5.42
C ASP A 138 2.90 -8.19 -6.47
N PRO A 139 3.30 -8.97 -7.50
CA PRO A 139 4.15 -8.50 -8.59
C PRO A 139 3.36 -7.63 -9.57
N LEU A 140 2.68 -6.62 -9.06
CA LEU A 140 1.77 -5.73 -9.77
C LEU A 140 2.27 -4.29 -9.70
N PRO A 141 2.06 -3.52 -10.78
CA PRO A 141 2.54 -2.14 -10.83
C PRO A 141 1.85 -1.29 -9.75
N VAL A 142 2.64 -0.40 -9.16
CA VAL A 142 2.18 0.67 -8.27
C VAL A 142 2.91 1.95 -8.65
N THR A 143 2.15 3.01 -8.91
CA THR A 143 2.67 4.37 -9.06
C THR A 143 1.95 5.26 -8.07
N ILE A 144 2.70 5.78 -7.09
CA ILE A 144 2.17 6.69 -6.07
C ILE A 144 2.35 8.12 -6.57
N GLY A 145 1.25 8.79 -6.89
CA GLY A 145 1.25 10.18 -7.33
C GLY A 145 1.22 11.18 -6.17
N ALA A 146 0.59 10.82 -5.05
CA ALA A 146 0.58 11.64 -3.83
C ALA A 146 0.26 10.81 -2.59
N ILE A 147 0.78 11.27 -1.45
CA ILE A 147 0.43 10.80 -0.11
C ILE A 147 -0.08 12.02 0.67
N ILE A 148 -1.33 12.00 1.09
CA ILE A 148 -2.03 13.15 1.67
C ILE A 148 -2.53 12.76 3.07
N PRO A 149 -1.71 12.93 4.12
CA PRO A 149 -2.08 12.61 5.49
C PRO A 149 -2.94 13.71 6.13
N GLU A 150 -3.92 13.31 6.95
CA GLU A 150 -4.68 14.21 7.82
C GLU A 150 -4.05 14.23 9.21
N VAL A 151 -3.46 15.38 9.56
CA VAL A 151 -2.54 15.50 10.68
C VAL A 151 -3.19 16.28 11.82
N THR A 152 -3.12 15.73 13.03
CA THR A 152 -3.47 16.43 14.27
C THR A 152 -2.24 16.53 15.16
N ILE A 153 -1.89 17.75 15.54
CA ILE A 153 -0.80 18.05 16.47
C ILE A 153 -1.41 18.74 17.69
N PRO A 154 -1.24 18.20 18.92
CA PRO A 154 -1.78 18.83 20.11
C PRO A 154 -0.96 20.08 20.47
N ASN A 155 -1.64 21.10 21.01
CA ASN A 155 -0.98 22.29 21.55
C ASN A 155 -0.10 21.91 22.76
N PRO A 156 1.01 22.63 23.01
CA PRO A 156 1.79 22.41 24.22
C PRO A 156 0.90 22.65 25.43
N THR A 157 0.87 21.70 26.36
CA THR A 157 0.27 21.95 27.65
C THR A 157 1.16 22.96 28.37
N VAL A 158 0.75 24.23 28.42
CA VAL A 158 1.38 25.21 29.31
C VAL A 158 1.07 24.74 30.73
N LYS A 159 2.05 24.14 31.41
CA LYS A 159 1.99 24.00 32.86
C LYS A 159 2.22 25.39 33.43
N VAL A 160 1.13 26.01 33.92
CA VAL A 160 1.18 27.20 34.77
C VAL A 160 1.70 26.80 36.15
#